data_AF-A0A453MQL8-F1
#
_entry.id   AF-A0A453MQL8-F1
#
_cell.length_a   1.000
_cell.length_b   1.000
_cell.length_c   1.000
_cell.angle_alpha   90.00
_cell.angle_beta   90.00
_cell.angle_gamma   90.00
#
_symmetry.space_group_name_H-M   'P 1'
#
loop_
_entity.id
_entity.type
_entity.pdbx_description
1 polymer ?
#
loop_
_entity_poly.entity_id
_entity_poly.type
_entity_poly.pdbx_seq_one_letter_code
_entity_poly.pdbx_strand_id
1 'polypeptide(L)'
;AKMQRQLASNPDLVKLASESMRNMTPQDLKLAAQQLNQTSPEEMLSLAEKLATVKPEEFAAMKAQADAQISHAVSGAKALKQQGNELHGRGRYAEAAAKYDLAKDSLKNVPSAAAHVLRVQCSLNLMSCYLKSGKFQECVNEGSEVLLGL
;
A
#
# COMPACT_ATOMS: atom_id res chain seq x y z
N ALA A 1 -29.90 3.06 -6.12
CA ALA A 1 -30.74 4.27 -5.96
C ALA A 1 -30.98 4.73 -4.49
N LYS A 2 -30.89 3.87 -3.46
CA LYS A 2 -31.06 4.28 -2.05
C LYS A 2 -29.78 4.88 -1.43
N MET A 3 -28.63 4.27 -1.72
CA MET A 3 -27.30 4.72 -1.29
C MET A 3 -26.92 6.11 -1.82
N GLN A 4 -27.20 6.39 -3.10
CA GLN A 4 -26.98 7.70 -3.71
C GLN A 4 -27.78 8.82 -3.02
N ARG A 5 -29.01 8.52 -2.55
CA ARG A 5 -29.83 9.48 -1.80
C ARG A 5 -29.33 9.70 -0.38
N GLN A 6 -28.84 8.65 0.30
CA GLN A 6 -28.25 8.76 1.64
C GLN A 6 -26.93 9.54 1.64
N LEU A 7 -26.09 9.34 0.64
CA LEU A 7 -24.86 10.11 0.48
C LEU A 7 -25.16 11.59 0.20
N ALA A 8 -26.13 11.89 -0.68
CA ALA A 8 -26.51 13.27 -1.00
C ALA A 8 -27.24 14.02 0.13
N SER A 9 -27.78 13.30 1.13
CA SER A 9 -28.51 13.91 2.26
C SER A 9 -27.65 14.19 3.49
N ASN A 10 -26.38 13.77 3.48
CA ASN A 10 -25.43 14.09 4.54
C ASN A 10 -24.27 14.96 3.99
N PRO A 11 -24.35 16.29 4.11
CA PRO A 11 -23.38 17.20 3.53
C PRO A 11 -21.94 17.01 4.05
N ASP A 12 -21.77 16.54 5.29
CA ASP A 12 -20.44 16.24 5.84
C ASP A 12 -19.82 14.99 5.20
N LEU A 13 -20.62 13.96 4.91
CA LEU A 13 -20.18 12.79 4.15
C LEU A 13 -19.82 13.16 2.71
N VAL A 14 -20.61 14.03 2.06
CA VAL A 14 -20.28 14.53 0.71
C VAL A 14 -18.96 15.28 0.73
N LYS A 15 -18.75 16.16 1.71
CA LYS A 15 -17.52 16.94 1.84
C LYS A 15 -16.31 16.05 2.10
N LEU A 16 -16.42 15.09 3.04
CA LEU A 16 -15.38 14.12 3.34
C LEU A 16 -15.02 13.26 2.12
N ALA A 17 -16.02 12.78 1.37
CA ALA A 17 -15.81 12.02 0.15
C ALA A 17 -15.14 12.87 -0.93
N SER A 18 -15.57 14.13 -1.09
CA SER A 18 -15.01 15.08 -2.05
C SER A 18 -13.54 15.42 -1.75
N GLU A 19 -13.21 15.66 -0.48
CA GLU A 19 -11.85 15.95 -0.02
C GLU A 19 -10.94 14.73 -0.15
N SER A 20 -11.45 13.54 0.19
CA SER A 20 -10.73 12.27 0.03
C SER A 20 -10.43 11.98 -1.45
N MET A 21 -11.39 12.26 -2.34
CA MET A 21 -11.19 12.11 -3.79
C MET A 21 -10.15 13.06 -4.37
N ARG A 22 -9.99 14.25 -3.79
CA ARG A 22 -9.07 15.28 -4.28
C ARG A 22 -7.60 14.92 -4.10
N ASN A 23 -7.29 14.01 -3.18
CA ASN A 23 -5.93 13.58 -2.83
C ASN A 23 -5.58 12.17 -3.31
N MET A 24 -6.50 11.47 -4.00
CA MET A 24 -6.24 10.12 -4.52
C MET A 24 -5.56 10.17 -5.88
N THR A 25 -4.56 9.30 -6.07
CA THR A 25 -3.94 9.09 -7.37
C THR A 25 -4.83 8.18 -8.26
N PRO A 26 -4.62 8.15 -9.59
CA PRO A 26 -5.33 7.23 -10.48
C PRO A 26 -5.15 5.75 -10.10
N GLN A 27 -4.03 5.39 -9.47
CA GLN A 27 -3.77 4.05 -8.98
C GLN A 27 -4.61 3.74 -7.74
N ASP A 28 -4.71 4.68 -6.80
CA ASP A 28 -5.57 4.55 -5.61
C ASP A 28 -7.04 4.37 -5.99
N LEU A 29 -7.49 5.11 -7.01
CA LEU A 29 -8.85 5.00 -7.52
C LEU A 29 -9.15 3.61 -8.12
N LYS A 30 -8.18 3.03 -8.84
CA LYS A 30 -8.29 1.70 -9.44
C LYS A 30 -8.37 0.61 -8.35
N LEU A 31 -7.55 0.72 -7.32
CA LEU A 31 -7.56 -0.17 -6.15
C LEU A 31 -8.91 -0.09 -5.42
N ALA A 32 -9.40 1.12 -5.16
CA ALA A 32 -10.71 1.32 -4.53
C ALA A 32 -11.85 0.72 -5.38
N ALA A 33 -11.82 0.90 -6.71
CA ALA A 33 -12.83 0.34 -7.61
C ALA A 33 -12.84 -1.20 -7.61
N GLN A 34 -11.67 -1.84 -7.55
CA GLN A 34 -11.56 -3.29 -7.46
C GLN A 34 -12.12 -3.83 -6.14
N GLN A 35 -11.84 -3.17 -5.02
CA GLN A 35 -12.37 -3.55 -3.71
C GLN A 35 -13.90 -3.41 -3.65
N LEU A 36 -14.46 -2.33 -4.22
CA LEU A 36 -15.91 -2.14 -4.28
C LEU A 36 -16.61 -3.20 -5.12
N ASN A 37 -15.96 -3.68 -6.18
CA ASN A 37 -16.53 -4.74 -7.04
C ASN A 37 -16.52 -6.13 -6.37
N GLN A 38 -15.77 -6.30 -5.27
CA GLN A 38 -15.67 -7.54 -4.50
C GLN A 38 -16.52 -7.55 -3.23
N THR A 39 -17.09 -6.41 -2.84
CA THR A 39 -17.86 -6.29 -1.58
C THR A 39 -19.35 -6.47 -1.84
N SER A 40 -20.02 -7.38 -1.12
CA SER A 40 -21.46 -7.57 -1.28
C SER A 40 -22.27 -6.37 -0.73
N PRO A 41 -23.49 -6.13 -1.25
CA PRO A 41 -24.35 -5.06 -0.72
C PRO A 41 -24.69 -5.21 0.76
N GLU A 42 -24.76 -6.44 1.29
CA GLU A 42 -25.03 -6.73 2.69
C GLU A 42 -23.83 -6.39 3.59
N GLU A 43 -22.61 -6.72 3.16
CA GLU A 43 -21.39 -6.33 3.87
C GLU A 43 -21.20 -4.81 3.89
N MET A 44 -21.55 -4.12 2.79
CA MET A 44 -21.50 -2.67 2.75
C MET A 44 -22.52 -2.02 3.69
N LEU A 45 -23.72 -2.60 3.82
CA LEU A 45 -24.73 -2.13 4.77
C LEU A 45 -24.28 -2.35 6.22
N SER A 46 -23.77 -3.54 6.53
CA SER A 46 -23.22 -3.88 7.85
C SER A 46 -22.06 -2.96 8.23
N LEU A 47 -21.17 -2.66 7.28
CA LEU A 47 -20.09 -1.71 7.49
C LEU A 47 -20.63 -0.29 7.69
N ALA A 48 -21.62 0.13 6.90
CA ALA A 48 -22.24 1.46 7.03
C ALA A 48 -22.96 1.65 8.38
N GLU A 49 -23.65 0.63 8.89
CA GLU A 49 -24.28 0.65 10.22
C GLU A 49 -23.23 0.73 11.34
N LYS A 50 -22.15 -0.06 11.23
CA LYS A 50 -21.01 0.04 12.16
C LYS A 50 -20.36 1.41 12.12
N LEU A 51 -20.17 1.99 10.93
CA LEU A 51 -19.61 3.34 10.79
C LEU A 51 -20.55 4.43 11.30
N ALA A 52 -21.87 4.25 11.17
CA ALA A 52 -22.87 5.18 11.69
C ALA A 52 -22.98 5.17 13.23
N THR A 53 -22.52 4.10 13.87
CA THR A 53 -22.54 3.95 15.34
C THR A 53 -21.23 4.36 16.01
N VAL A 54 -20.12 4.44 15.27
CA VAL A 54 -18.83 4.93 15.77
C VAL A 54 -18.88 6.45 15.89
N LYS A 55 -18.47 6.97 17.05
CA LYS A 55 -18.39 8.42 17.27
C LYS A 55 -17.30 9.06 16.40
N PRO A 56 -17.47 10.30 15.92
CA PRO A 56 -16.45 11.00 15.13
C PRO A 56 -15.07 11.01 15.78
N GLU A 57 -15.00 11.12 17.11
CA GLU A 57 -13.74 11.13 17.88
C GLU A 57 -13.06 9.76 17.88
N GLU A 58 -13.83 8.68 18.03
CA GLU A 58 -13.32 7.30 18.01
C GLU A 58 -12.82 6.93 16.61
N PHE A 59 -13.53 7.36 15.56
CA PHE A 59 -13.10 7.20 14.18
C PHE A 59 -11.80 7.97 13.90
N ALA A 60 -11.70 9.21 14.36
CA ALA A 60 -10.49 10.01 14.22
C ALA A 60 -9.29 9.38 14.93
N ALA A 61 -9.47 8.84 16.14
CA ALA A 61 -8.43 8.13 16.87
C ALA A 61 -7.98 6.85 16.15
N MET A 62 -8.94 6.06 15.66
CA MET A 62 -8.64 4.83 14.89
C MET A 62 -7.87 5.15 13.61
N LYS A 63 -8.28 6.21 12.89
CA LYS A 63 -7.57 6.67 11.69
C LYS A 63 -6.15 7.13 12.02
N ALA A 64 -5.97 7.94 13.07
CA ALA A 64 -4.64 8.40 13.48
C ALA A 64 -3.72 7.23 13.86
N GLN A 65 -4.25 6.21 14.54
CA GLN A 65 -3.51 4.99 14.86
C GLN A 65 -3.11 4.23 13.61
N ALA A 66 -4.02 4.05 12.65
CA ALA A 66 -3.74 3.38 11.38
C ALA A 66 -2.67 4.15 10.58
N ASP A 67 -2.80 5.46 10.46
CA ASP A 67 -1.85 6.33 9.76
C ASP A 67 -0.44 6.24 10.41
N ALA A 68 -0.37 6.19 11.75
CA ALA A 68 0.88 6.02 12.48
C ALA A 68 1.53 4.63 12.23
N GLN A 69 0.73 3.56 12.21
CA GLN A 69 1.21 2.21 11.89
C GLN A 69 1.76 2.12 10.47
N ILE A 70 1.05 2.70 9.48
CA ILE A 70 1.51 2.78 8.09
C ILE A 70 2.83 3.55 8.01
N SER A 71 2.91 4.72 8.65
CA SER A 71 4.11 5.55 8.69
C SER A 71 5.32 4.81 9.28
N HIS A 72 5.09 4.06 10.37
CA HIS A 72 6.13 3.25 11.00
C HIS A 72 6.63 2.13 10.08
N ALA A 73 5.71 1.38 9.44
CA ALA A 73 6.07 0.31 8.50
C ALA A 73 6.88 0.85 7.31
N VAL A 74 6.44 1.96 6.70
CA VAL A 74 7.14 2.60 5.58
C VAL A 74 8.53 3.08 5.99
N SER A 75 8.67 3.66 7.18
CA SER A 75 9.95 4.13 7.70
C SER A 75 10.93 2.97 7.94
N GLY A 76 10.46 1.86 8.52
CA GLY A 76 11.25 0.65 8.71
C GLY A 76 11.75 0.05 7.38
N ALA A 77 10.87 -0.07 6.40
CA ALA A 77 11.23 -0.55 5.06
C ALA A 77 12.23 0.38 4.35
N LYS A 78 12.12 1.71 4.55
CA LYS A 78 13.08 2.67 3.98
C LYS A 78 14.48 2.49 4.58
N ALA A 79 14.57 2.22 5.89
CA ALA A 79 15.84 1.93 6.54
C ALA A 79 16.46 0.62 6.03
N LEU A 80 15.65 -0.42 5.83
CA LEU A 80 16.10 -1.68 5.21
C LEU A 80 16.60 -1.47 3.78
N LYS A 81 15.87 -0.72 2.96
CA LYS A 81 16.32 -0.35 1.61
C LYS A 81 17.67 0.38 1.65
N GLN A 82 17.85 1.32 2.57
CA GLN A 82 19.10 2.05 2.71
C GLN A 82 20.28 1.14 3.07
N GLN A 83 20.09 0.21 4.02
CA GLN A 83 21.09 -0.82 4.33
C GLN A 83 21.40 -1.70 3.12
N GLY A 84 20.39 -2.08 2.35
CA GLY A 84 20.56 -2.80 1.09
C GLY A 84 21.40 -2.03 0.08
N ASN A 85 21.16 -0.71 -0.07
CA ASN A 85 21.91 0.16 -0.96
C ASN A 85 23.40 0.23 -0.57
N GLU A 86 23.70 0.33 0.72
CA GLU A 86 25.07 0.35 1.23
C GLU A 86 25.80 -0.97 0.98
N LEU A 87 25.12 -2.10 1.18
CA LEU A 87 25.67 -3.43 0.89
C LEU A 87 25.89 -3.63 -0.62
N HIS A 88 24.94 -3.19 -1.45
CA HIS A 88 25.04 -3.26 -2.90
C HIS A 88 26.23 -2.45 -3.42
N GLY A 89 26.41 -1.22 -2.92
CA GLY A 89 27.56 -0.37 -3.26
C GLY A 89 28.92 -0.98 -2.89
N ARG A 90 28.95 -1.90 -1.93
CA ARG A 90 30.15 -2.68 -1.53
C ARG A 90 30.29 -4.02 -2.28
N GLY A 91 29.42 -4.30 -3.25
CA GLY A 91 29.41 -5.56 -3.99
C GLY A 91 28.87 -6.76 -3.19
N ARG A 92 28.30 -6.55 -2.00
CA ARG A 92 27.72 -7.61 -1.15
C ARG A 92 26.29 -7.93 -1.60
N TYR A 93 26.14 -8.39 -2.83
CA TYR A 93 24.84 -8.51 -3.51
C TYR A 93 23.87 -9.48 -2.84
N ALA A 94 24.36 -10.60 -2.28
CA ALA A 94 23.51 -11.55 -1.57
C ALA A 94 22.88 -10.94 -0.30
N GLU A 95 23.66 -10.17 0.46
CA GLU A 95 23.19 -9.51 1.68
C GLU A 95 22.32 -8.30 1.37
N ALA A 96 22.66 -7.56 0.31
CA ALA A 96 21.81 -6.49 -0.20
C ALA A 96 20.44 -7.03 -0.62
N ALA A 97 20.40 -8.14 -1.36
CA ALA A 97 19.17 -8.82 -1.75
C ALA A 97 18.32 -9.17 -0.52
N ALA A 98 18.90 -9.78 0.51
CA ALA A 98 18.17 -10.10 1.74
C ALA A 98 17.54 -8.87 2.42
N LYS A 99 18.19 -7.70 2.37
CA LYS A 99 17.63 -6.45 2.91
C LYS A 99 16.48 -5.91 2.08
N TYR A 100 16.60 -5.93 0.76
CA TYR A 100 15.54 -5.48 -0.14
C TYR A 100 14.30 -6.39 -0.07
N ASP A 101 14.52 -7.70 0.01
CA ASP A 101 13.44 -8.69 0.14
C ASP A 101 12.65 -8.49 1.43
N LEU A 102 13.35 -8.34 2.56
CA LEU A 102 12.71 -8.04 3.84
C LEU A 102 11.94 -6.70 3.81
N ALA A 103 12.48 -5.67 3.14
CA ALA A 103 11.78 -4.40 2.96
C ALA A 103 10.50 -4.57 2.12
N LYS A 104 10.58 -5.32 1.01
CA LYS A 104 9.45 -5.63 0.12
C LYS A 104 8.34 -6.37 0.87
N ASP A 105 8.69 -7.43 1.60
CA ASP A 105 7.75 -8.28 2.32
C ASP A 105 7.07 -7.56 3.48
N SER A 106 7.80 -6.73 4.22
CA SER A 106 7.24 -5.94 5.33
C SER A 106 6.11 -5.00 4.91
N LEU A 107 6.01 -4.69 3.62
CA LEU A 107 5.04 -3.76 3.05
C LEU A 107 3.91 -4.42 2.25
N LYS A 108 3.92 -5.76 2.09
CA LYS A 108 3.01 -6.48 1.18
C LYS A 108 1.52 -6.19 1.42
N ASN A 109 1.14 -5.98 2.69
CA ASN A 109 -0.25 -5.75 3.10
C ASN A 109 -0.49 -4.32 3.61
N VAL A 110 0.42 -3.38 3.36
CA VAL A 110 0.28 -1.99 3.80
C VAL A 110 -0.48 -1.19 2.75
N PRO A 111 -1.71 -0.71 3.03
CA PRO A 111 -2.53 -0.01 2.05
C PRO A 111 -2.07 1.45 1.87
N SER A 112 -0.91 1.62 1.24
CA SER A 112 -0.29 2.92 1.01
C SER A 112 0.41 2.98 -0.34
N ALA A 113 0.14 4.03 -1.12
CA ALA A 113 0.85 4.29 -2.36
C ALA A 113 2.38 4.41 -2.13
N ALA A 114 2.80 5.00 -1.02
CA ALA A 114 4.21 5.10 -0.66
C ALA A 114 4.83 3.72 -0.38
N ALA A 115 4.09 2.83 0.29
CA ALA A 115 4.51 1.46 0.52
C ALA A 115 4.64 0.69 -0.80
N HIS A 116 3.66 0.82 -1.70
CA HIS A 116 3.70 0.21 -3.03
C HIS A 116 4.90 0.70 -3.86
N VAL A 117 5.13 2.01 -3.93
CA VAL A 117 6.31 2.58 -4.62
C VAL A 117 7.61 2.03 -4.03
N LEU A 118 7.69 1.90 -2.69
CA LEU A 118 8.88 1.39 -2.04
C LEU A 118 9.10 -0.12 -2.31
N ARG A 119 8.03 -0.92 -2.39
CA ARG A 119 8.10 -2.33 -2.84
C ARG A 119 8.67 -2.43 -4.25
N VAL A 120 8.16 -1.63 -5.19
CA VAL A 120 8.66 -1.59 -6.57
C VAL A 120 10.14 -1.22 -6.59
N GLN A 121 10.56 -0.19 -5.85
CA GLN A 121 11.98 0.20 -5.76
C GLN A 121 12.86 -0.92 -5.19
N CYS A 122 12.43 -1.61 -4.13
CA CYS A 122 13.19 -2.73 -3.56
C CYS A 122 13.28 -3.90 -4.54
N SER A 123 12.23 -4.16 -5.30
CA SER A 123 12.18 -5.23 -6.32
C SER A 123 13.13 -4.95 -7.49
N LEU A 124 13.19 -3.70 -7.97
CA LEU A 124 14.18 -3.31 -8.98
C LEU A 124 15.63 -3.44 -8.46
N ASN A 125 15.85 -3.13 -7.19
CA ASN A 125 17.14 -3.31 -6.56
C ASN A 125 17.49 -4.80 -6.33
N LEU A 126 16.50 -5.65 -6.05
CA LEU A 126 16.63 -7.11 -6.02
C LEU A 126 17.06 -7.65 -7.39
N MET A 127 16.37 -7.23 -8.45
CA MET A 127 16.74 -7.57 -9.82
C MET A 127 18.19 -7.18 -10.12
N SER A 128 18.63 -6.00 -9.69
CA SER A 128 20.03 -5.59 -9.81
C SER A 128 21.00 -6.55 -9.09
N CYS A 129 20.66 -6.97 -7.86
CA CYS A 129 21.47 -7.95 -7.11
C CYS A 129 21.52 -9.31 -7.83
N TYR A 130 20.39 -9.77 -8.35
CA TYR A 130 20.28 -11.04 -9.07
C TYR A 130 21.09 -11.03 -10.36
N LEU A 131 21.01 -9.96 -11.16
CA LEU A 131 21.84 -9.76 -12.36
C LEU A 131 23.34 -9.80 -12.01
N LYS A 132 23.76 -9.09 -10.97
CA LYS A 132 25.16 -9.03 -10.54
C LYS A 132 25.67 -10.35 -9.98
N SER A 133 24.78 -11.23 -9.51
CA SER A 133 25.12 -12.53 -8.92
C SER A 133 24.90 -13.70 -9.87
N GLY A 134 24.53 -13.45 -11.14
CA GLY A 134 24.26 -14.50 -12.13
C GLY A 134 22.95 -15.27 -11.93
N LYS A 135 22.04 -14.76 -11.07
CA LYS A 135 20.74 -15.35 -10.74
C LYS A 135 19.67 -14.90 -11.73
N PHE A 136 19.83 -15.29 -12.99
CA PHE A 136 19.02 -14.74 -14.08
C PHE A 136 17.54 -15.13 -13.99
N GLN A 137 17.24 -16.36 -13.55
CA GLN A 137 15.86 -16.81 -13.42
C GLN A 137 15.12 -16.02 -12.34
N GLU A 138 15.74 -15.81 -11.18
CA GLU A 138 15.18 -15.00 -10.10
C GLU A 138 14.98 -13.54 -10.54
N CYS A 139 15.91 -12.99 -11.33
CA CYS A 139 15.73 -11.66 -11.92
C CYS A 139 14.50 -11.58 -12.83
N VAL A 140 14.28 -12.57 -13.68
CA VAL A 140 13.11 -12.60 -14.59
C VAL A 140 11.81 -12.74 -13.81
N ASN A 141 11.78 -13.60 -12.78
CA ASN A 141 10.62 -13.79 -11.93
C ASN A 141 10.26 -12.48 -11.20
N GLU A 142 11.24 -11.85 -10.56
CA GLU A 142 11.05 -10.58 -9.85
C GLU A 142 10.58 -9.47 -10.79
N GLY A 143 11.15 -9.37 -12.00
CA GLY A 143 10.71 -8.40 -13.01
C GLY A 143 9.28 -8.64 -13.48
N SER A 144 8.88 -9.91 -13.60
CA SER A 144 7.52 -10.29 -13.97
C SER A 144 6.53 -9.91 -12.87
N GLU A 145 6.86 -10.12 -11.59
CA GLU A 145 6.03 -9.64 -10.48
C GLU A 145 5.83 -8.12 -10.57
N VAL A 146 6.90 -7.34 -10.77
CA VAL A 146 6.82 -5.86 -10.91
C VAL A 146 5.89 -5.44 -12.04
N LEU A 147 6.01 -6.08 -13.22
CA LEU A 147 5.18 -5.77 -14.39
C LEU A 147 3.71 -6.15 -14.19
N LEU A 148 3.45 -7.19 -13.41
CA LEU A 148 2.10 -7.60 -13.00
C LEU A 148 1.56 -6.76 -11.84
N GLY A 149 2.37 -5.84 -11.29
CA GLY A 149 1.97 -4.89 -10.26
C GLY A 149 2.33 -5.28 -8.82
N LEU A 150 3.14 -6.34 -8.63
CA LEU A 150 3.58 -6.89 -7.34
C LEU A 150 2.49 -7.14 -6.30
#